data_AF-T1AKH2-F1
#
_entry.id   AF-T1AKH2-F1
#
_cell.length_a   1.000
_cell.length_b   1.000
_cell.length_c   1.000
_cell.angle_alpha   90.00
_cell.angle_beta   90.00
_cell.angle_gamma   90.00
#
_symmetry.space_group_name_H-M   'P 1'
#
loop_
_entity.id
_entity.type
_entity.pdbx_description
1 polymer ?
#
loop_
_entity_poly.entity_id
_entity_poly.type
_entity_poly.pdbx_seq_one_letter_code
_entity_poly.pdbx_strand_id
1 'polypeptide(L)' 'MRVNDEIRVREVRVVTQEGEQLGIFQIRDALRLAAERSLDLVEVAPSAKPPVCRIMDYGRFRYEQAKKDREARKKQ' A
#
# COMPACT_ATOMS: atom_id res chain seq x y z
N MET A 1 -8.95 2.97 -2.15
CA MET A 1 -7.73 2.32 -1.62
C MET A 1 -7.75 2.52 -0.13
N ARG A 2 -7.64 1.45 0.67
CA ARG A 2 -7.59 1.54 2.13
C ARG A 2 -6.15 1.66 2.60
N VAL A 3 -5.92 2.35 3.71
CA VAL A 3 -4.58 2.58 4.27
C VAL A 3 -4.61 2.37 5.78
N ASN A 4 -3.53 1.79 6.32
CA ASN A 4 -3.32 1.58 7.75
C ASN A 4 -4.56 0.97 8.44
N ASP A 5 -5.11 1.65 9.44
CA ASP A 5 -6.24 1.18 10.26
C ASP A 5 -7.57 1.03 9.49
N GLU A 6 -7.66 1.54 8.25
CA GLU A 6 -8.83 1.29 7.39
C GLU A 6 -8.90 -0.17 6.92
N ILE A 7 -7.79 -0.92 6.99
CA ILE A 7 -7.70 -2.31 6.56
C ILE A 7 -8.21 -3.22 7.69
N ARG A 8 -9.43 -3.75 7.52
CA ARG A 8 -10.13 -4.54 8.56
C ARG A 8 -10.06 -6.06 8.41
N VAL A 9 -9.20 -6.55 7.53
CA VAL A 9 -9.05 -8.00 7.30
C VAL A 9 -8.11 -8.63 8.33
N ARG A 10 -8.21 -9.94 8.51
CA ARG A 10 -7.35 -10.67 9.48
C ARG A 10 -5.91 -10.77 8.99
N GLU A 11 -5.74 -11.16 7.73
CA GLU A 11 -4.45 -11.45 7.12
C GLU A 11 -4.30 -10.74 5.78
N VAL A 12 -3.06 -10.35 5.48
CA VAL A 12 -2.69 -9.65 4.25
C VAL A 12 -1.39 -10.21 3.70
N ARG A 13 -1.26 -10.24 2.38
CA ARG A 13 0.03 -10.47 1.72
C ARG A 13 0.77 -9.13 1.65
N VAL A 14 1.94 -9.05 2.27
CA VAL A 14 2.74 -7.83 2.34
C VAL A 14 3.82 -7.84 1.27
N VAL A 15 3.93 -6.73 0.54
CA VAL A 15 5.01 -6.46 -0.41
C VAL A 15 5.70 -5.13 -0.09
N THR A 16 6.99 -5.01 -0.39
CA THR A 16 7.73 -3.76 -0.21
C THR A 16 7.48 -2.78 -1.35
N GLN A 17 7.99 -1.55 -1.21
CA GLN A 17 7.93 -0.53 -2.25
C GLN A 17 8.72 -0.95 -3.51
N GLU A 18 9.77 -1.75 -3.35
CA GLU A 18 10.62 -2.30 -4.40
C GLU A 18 9.99 -3.51 -5.11
N GLY A 19 8.87 -4.02 -4.60
CA GLY A 19 8.16 -5.18 -5.15
C GLY A 19 8.59 -6.52 -4.57
N GLU A 20 9.43 -6.54 -3.54
CA GLU A 20 9.80 -7.75 -2.81
C GLU A 20 8.58 -8.29 -2.04
N GLN A 21 8.36 -9.61 -2.09
CA GLN A 21 7.29 -10.26 -1.34
C GLN A 21 7.80 -10.67 0.03
N LEU A 22 7.27 -10.05 1.09
CA LEU A 22 7.63 -10.42 2.46
C LEU A 22 6.85 -11.64 2.97
N GLY A 23 5.71 -11.95 2.34
CA GLY A 23 4.86 -13.09 2.69
C GLY A 23 3.48 -12.68 3.20
N ILE A 24 2.82 -13.59 3.93
CA ILE A 24 1.50 -13.36 4.52
C ILE A 24 1.67 -13.04 6.01
N PHE A 25 1.08 -11.95 6.46
CA PHE A 25 1.14 -11.48 7.84
C PHE A 25 -0.26 -11.26 8.40
N GLN A 26 -0.38 -11.36 9.72
CA GLN A 26 -1.53 -10.78 10.41
C GLN A 26 -1.52 -9.27 10.20
N ILE A 27 -2.70 -8.65 10.13
CA ILE A 27 -2.82 -7.21 9.89
C ILE A 27 -2.03 -6.38 10.91
N ARG A 28 -2.01 -6.82 12.18
CA ARG A 28 -1.29 -6.13 13.27
C ARG A 28 0.22 -6.12 13.05
N ASP A 29 0.78 -7.22 12.55
CA ASP A 29 2.21 -7.33 12.29
C ASP A 29 2.59 -6.52 11.05
N ALA A 30 1.74 -6.54 10.02
CA ALA A 30 1.92 -5.72 8.82
C ALA A 30 1.89 -4.21 9.15
N LEU A 31 0.95 -3.77 10.01
CA LEU A 31 0.87 -2.39 10.48
C LEU A 31 2.11 -1.99 11.29
N ARG A 32 2.58 -2.88 12.18
CA ARG A 32 3.81 -2.65 12.95
C ARG A 32 5.03 -2.51 12.04
N LEU A 33 5.17 -3.40 11.07
CA LEU A 33 6.27 -3.37 10.12
C LEU A 33 6.30 -2.08 9.28
N ALA A 34 5.14 -1.58 8.88
CA ALA A 34 5.02 -0.29 8.21
C ALA A 34 5.46 0.86 9.13
N ALA A 35 4.99 0.86 10.39
CA ALA A 35 5.34 1.86 11.40
C ALA A 35 6.83 1.86 11.76
N GLU A 36 7.45 0.69 11.93
CA GLU A 36 8.90 0.53 12.17
C GLU A 36 9.75 1.13 11.05
N ARG A 37 9.22 1.11 9.82
CA ARG A 37 9.86 1.70 8.64
C ARG A 37 9.46 3.16 8.41
N SER A 38 8.61 3.74 9.26
CA SER A 38 8.02 5.07 9.07
C SER A 38 7.32 5.23 7.71
N LEU A 39 6.64 4.18 7.27
CA LEU A 39 5.87 4.11 6.02
C LEU A 39 4.42 3.70 6.30
N ASP A 40 3.57 3.75 5.28
CA ASP A 40 2.17 3.35 5.36
C ASP A 40 1.95 1.94 4.80
N LEU A 41 1.03 1.20 5.41
CA LEU A 41 0.49 -0.04 4.86
C LEU A 41 -0.69 0.28 3.95
N VAL A 42 -0.53 0.07 2.65
CA VAL A 42 -1.51 0.47 1.63
C VAL A 42 -2.09 -0.75 0.92
N GLU A 43 -3.41 -0.92 0.95
CA GLU A 43 -4.10 -2.03 0.28
C GLU A 43 -4.17 -1.79 -1.24
N VAL A 44 -3.32 -2.45 -2.02
CA VAL A 44 -3.24 -2.26 -3.48
C VAL A 44 -4.12 -3.23 -4.27
N ALA A 45 -4.42 -4.41 -3.73
CA ALA A 45 -5.32 -5.38 -4.36
C ALA A 45 -6.29 -5.99 -3.34
N PRO A 46 -7.46 -5.35 -3.12
CA PRO A 46 -8.48 -5.84 -2.19
C PRO A 46 -9.16 -7.14 -2.63
N SER A 47 -9.17 -7.43 -3.93
CA SER A 47 -9.83 -8.62 -4.51
C SER A 47 -9.01 -9.90 -4.36
N ALA A 48 -7.73 -9.79 -4.02
CA ALA A 48 -6.86 -10.95 -3.81
C ALA A 48 -7.21 -11.71 -2.52
N LYS A 49 -6.87 -13.00 -2.46
CA LYS A 49 -7.02 -13.84 -1.26
C LYS A 49 -5.65 -14.43 -0.87
N PRO A 50 -5.02 -13.97 0.23
CA PRO A 50 -5.37 -12.79 1.03
C PRO A 50 -5.16 -11.48 0.25
N PRO A 51 -5.80 -10.36 0.66
CA PRO A 51 -5.60 -9.04 0.06
C PRO A 51 -4.12 -8.64 0.05
N VAL A 52 -3.68 -7.98 -1.03
CA VAL A 52 -2.28 -7.54 -1.14
C VAL A 52 -2.15 -6.12 -0.63
N CYS A 53 -1.29 -5.95 0.38
CA CYS A 53 -0.89 -4.67 0.93
C CYS A 53 0.57 -4.39 0.59
N ARG A 54 0.87 -3.15 0.23
CA ARG A 54 2.24 -2.68 -0.03
C ARG A 54 2.64 -1.67 1.03
N ILE A 55 3.84 -1.81 1.56
CA ILE A 55 4.44 -0.81 2.45
C ILE A 55 5.08 0.28 1.58
N MET A 56 4.58 1.51 1.66
CA MET A 56 5.11 2.65 0.90
C MET A 56 4.68 3.99 1.52
N ASP A 57 5.29 5.09 1.09
CA ASP A 57 4.81 6.44 1.41
C ASP A 57 3.53 6.76 0.61
N TYR A 58 2.39 6.76 1.30
CA TYR A 58 1.10 6.98 0.65
C TYR A 58 0.95 8.42 0.15
N GLY A 59 1.45 9.40 0.91
CA GLY A 59 1.36 10.82 0.57
C GLY A 59 2.11 11.14 -0.72
N ARG A 60 3.35 10.67 -0.83
CA ARG A 60 4.17 10.80 -2.03
C ARG A 60 3.55 10.08 -3.22
N PHE A 61 3.04 8.86 -3.03
CA PHE A 61 2.36 8.11 -4.08
C PHE A 61 1.16 8.89 -4.66
N ARG A 62 0.32 9.47 -3.79
CA ARG A 62 -0.84 10.27 -4.22
C ARG A 62 -0.43 11.53 -4.97
N TYR A 63 0.63 12.20 -4.53
CA TYR A 63 1.18 13.37 -5.21
C TYR A 63 1.71 13.02 -6.61
N GLU A 64 2.53 11.97 -6.72
CA GLU A 64 3.09 11.54 -8.00
C GLU A 64 1.99 11.09 -8.98
N GLN A 65 0.96 10.37 -8.49
CA GLN A 65 -0.18 9.97 -9.31
C GLN A 65 -0.95 11.19 -9.82
N ALA A 66 -1.26 12.15 -8.94
CA ALA A 66 -1.96 13.37 -9.32
C ALA A 66 -1.16 14.22 -10.32
N LYS A 67 0.18 14.28 -10.19
CA LYS A 67 1.06 14.95 -11.14
C LYS A 67 1.02 14.28 -12.51
N LYS A 68 1.17 12.94 -12.56
CA LYS A 68 1.08 12.15 -13.80
C LYS A 68 -0.27 12.33 -14.49
N ASP A 69 -1.37 12.28 -13.75
CA ASP A 69 -2.72 12.46 -14.29
C ASP A 69 -2.91 13.87 -14.88
N ARG A 70 -2.35 14.91 -14.25
CA ARG A 70 -2.36 16.28 -14.78
C ARG A 70 -1.53 16.42 -16.05
N GLU A 71 -0.34 15.81 -16.10
CA GLU A 71 0.52 15.84 -17.29
C GLU A 71 -0.09 15.07 -18.46
N ALA A 72 -0.75 13.93 -18.20
CA ALA A 72 -1.46 13.15 -19.21
C ALA A 72 -2.63 13.94 -19.82
N ARG A 73 -3.41 14.65 -18.98
CA ARG A 73 -4.52 15.51 -19.45
C ARG A 73 -4.06 16.70 -20.29
N LYS A 74 -2.86 17.23 -20.05
CA LYS A 74 -2.30 18.35 -20.84
C LYS A 74 -1.76 17.91 -22.21
N LYS A 75 -1.53 16.62 -22.41
CA LYS A 75 -1.02 16.03 -23.66
C LYS A 75 -2.13 15.46 -24.55
N GLN A 76 -3.40 15.58 -24.13
CA GLN A 76 -4.59 15.22 -24.90
C GLN A 76 -5.12 16.43 -25.66
#